data_AF-A0A842L3Z2-F1
#
_entry.id   AF-A0A842L3Z2-F1
#
_cell.length_a   1.000
_cell.length_b   1.000
_cell.length_c   1.000
_cell.angle_alpha   90.00
_cell.angle_beta   90.00
_cell.angle_gamma   90.00
#
_symmetry.space_group_name_H-M   'P 1'
#
loop_
_entity.id
_entity.type
_entity.pdbx_description
1 polymer ?
#
loop_
_entity_poly.entity_id
_entity_poly.type
_entity_poly.pdbx_seq_one_letter_code
_entity_poly.pdbx_strand_id
1 'polypeptide(L)'
;IVGSPVYFGTARGDVMSALQRIGMVSRASDKFLKWKVGGPIAVARRGGQTATIQEILMFYLINDMIVPGSTYWNILFAWAAGEVEDDKEGIETIEHFGENVAKLIKKIY
;
A
#
# COMPACT_ATOMS: atom_id res chain seq x y z
N ILE A 1 -5.99 0.21 -2.45
CA ILE A 1 -4.86 0.77 -1.65
C ILE A 1 -4.85 0.02 -0.33
N VAL A 2 -3.68 -0.39 0.16
CA VAL A 2 -3.54 -1.13 1.43
C VAL A 2 -2.53 -0.42 2.29
N GLY A 3 -2.95 0.00 3.48
CA GLY A 3 -2.08 0.57 4.51
C GLY A 3 -1.86 -0.42 5.65
N SER A 4 -0.65 -0.45 6.18
CA SER A 4 -0.35 -1.24 7.38
C SER A 4 0.60 -0.49 8.32
N PRO A 5 0.40 -0.56 9.65
CA PRO A 5 1.48 -0.28 10.58
C PRO A 5 2.61 -1.31 10.42
N VAL A 6 3.81 -0.92 10.81
CA VAL A 6 4.98 -1.81 10.83
C VAL A 6 5.10 -2.51 12.18
N TYR A 7 5.16 -3.83 12.15
CA TYR A 7 5.49 -4.69 13.29
C TYR A 7 6.79 -5.43 13.00
N PHE A 8 7.86 -5.13 13.74
CA PHE A 8 9.17 -5.79 13.59
C PHE A 8 9.72 -5.83 12.15
N GLY A 9 9.47 -4.79 11.36
CA GLY A 9 9.95 -4.68 9.98
C GLY A 9 9.04 -5.26 8.91
N THR A 10 7.87 -5.78 9.30
CA THR A 10 6.88 -6.36 8.39
C THR A 10 5.50 -5.72 8.56
N ALA A 11 4.60 -5.97 7.62
CA ALA A 11 3.20 -5.59 7.77
C ALA A 11 2.53 -6.32 8.95
N ARG A 12 1.40 -5.79 9.41
CA ARG A 12 0.56 -6.41 10.44
C ARG A 12 0.06 -7.76 9.92
N GLY A 13 0.18 -8.81 10.73
CA GLY A 13 -0.02 -10.19 10.29
C GLY A 13 -1.43 -10.51 9.77
N ASP A 14 -2.46 -9.85 10.29
CA ASP A 14 -3.84 -9.99 9.82
C ASP A 14 -4.06 -9.37 8.42
N VAL A 15 -3.41 -8.25 8.11
CA VAL A 15 -3.39 -7.63 6.78
C VAL A 15 -2.77 -8.60 5.78
N MET A 16 -1.58 -9.13 6.08
CA MET A 16 -0.93 -10.10 5.19
C MET A 16 -1.73 -11.39 5.05
N SER A 17 -2.35 -11.88 6.13
CA SER A 17 -3.25 -13.03 6.08
C SER A 17 -4.43 -12.80 5.15
N ALA A 18 -5.03 -11.60 5.15
CA ALA A 18 -6.10 -11.24 4.23
C ALA A 18 -5.60 -11.14 2.78
N LEU A 19 -4.51 -10.43 2.54
CA LEU A 19 -3.93 -10.26 1.20
C LEU A 19 -3.55 -11.59 0.56
N GLN A 20 -2.93 -12.50 1.32
CA GLN A 20 -2.56 -13.82 0.81
C GLN A 20 -3.80 -14.62 0.38
N ARG A 21 -4.87 -14.63 1.18
CA ARG A 21 -6.11 -15.32 0.81
C ARG A 21 -6.79 -14.68 -0.40
N ILE A 22 -6.92 -13.35 -0.40
CA ILE A 22 -7.52 -12.60 -1.52
C ILE A 22 -6.75 -12.86 -2.82
N GLY A 23 -5.42 -12.80 -2.77
CA GLY A 23 -4.56 -13.05 -3.92
C GLY A 23 -4.68 -14.48 -4.43
N MET A 24 -4.72 -15.47 -3.53
CA MET A 24 -4.94 -16.87 -3.91
C MET A 24 -6.30 -17.08 -4.59
N VAL A 25 -7.38 -16.50 -4.03
CA VAL A 25 -8.71 -16.59 -4.63
C VAL A 25 -8.75 -15.91 -6.00
N SER A 26 -8.19 -14.71 -6.14
CA SER A 26 -8.07 -14.02 -7.44
C SER A 26 -7.37 -14.90 -8.48
N ARG A 27 -6.20 -15.44 -8.14
CA ARG A 27 -5.41 -16.28 -9.06
C ARG A 27 -6.09 -17.61 -9.40
N ALA A 28 -6.87 -18.17 -8.49
CA ALA A 28 -7.60 -19.43 -8.69
C ALA A 28 -8.97 -19.25 -9.37
N SER A 29 -9.41 -18.01 -9.60
CA SER A 29 -10.70 -17.69 -10.22
C SER A 29 -10.50 -16.99 -11.57
N ASP A 30 -11.19 -15.87 -11.79
CA ASP A 30 -11.17 -15.07 -13.02
C ASP A 30 -10.05 -14.03 -13.04
N LYS A 31 -9.16 -14.03 -12.04
CA LYS A 31 -8.12 -13.01 -11.84
C LYS A 31 -8.73 -11.62 -11.68
N PHE A 32 -9.80 -11.46 -10.91
CA PHE A 32 -10.49 -10.17 -10.70
C PHE A 32 -9.60 -8.99 -10.24
N LEU A 33 -8.42 -9.26 -9.68
CA LEU A 33 -7.44 -8.21 -9.32
C LEU A 33 -6.61 -7.70 -10.51
N LYS A 34 -6.60 -8.43 -11.63
CA LYS A 34 -5.86 -8.06 -12.83
C LYS A 34 -6.24 -6.65 -13.30
N TRP A 35 -5.23 -5.85 -13.63
CA TRP A 35 -5.37 -4.47 -14.09
C TRP A 35 -6.04 -3.51 -13.09
N LYS A 36 -6.25 -3.93 -11.84
CA LYS A 36 -6.69 -3.02 -10.78
C LYS A 36 -5.53 -2.13 -10.35
N VAL A 37 -5.87 -0.89 -9.98
CA VAL A 37 -4.91 0.13 -9.58
C VAL A 37 -4.85 0.21 -8.05
N GLY A 38 -3.64 0.23 -7.49
CA GLY A 38 -3.45 0.42 -6.06
C GLY A 38 -1.98 0.29 -5.66
N GLY A 39 -1.71 0.31 -4.37
CA GLY A 39 -0.34 0.18 -3.88
C GLY A 39 -0.26 0.14 -2.35
N PRO A 40 0.93 -0.17 -1.81
CA PRO A 40 1.19 -0.25 -0.39
C PRO A 40 1.36 1.12 0.25
N ILE A 41 1.01 1.24 1.53
CA ILE A 41 1.36 2.34 2.43
C ILE A 41 1.86 1.72 3.75
N ALA A 42 2.97 2.21 4.29
CA ALA A 42 3.49 1.76 5.58
C ALA A 42 3.62 2.91 6.58
N VAL A 43 3.20 2.67 7.83
CA VAL A 43 3.29 3.65 8.92
C VAL A 43 4.16 3.09 10.05
N ALA A 44 5.17 3.84 10.48
CA ALA A 44 5.97 3.47 11.65
C ALA A 44 6.61 4.67 12.32
N ARG A 45 6.95 4.54 13.61
CA ARG A 45 7.63 5.61 14.35
C ARG A 45 9.02 5.95 13.81
N ARG A 46 9.81 4.97 13.34
CA ARG A 46 11.24 5.17 13.00
C ARG A 46 11.78 4.34 11.85
N GLY A 47 11.34 3.10 11.67
CA GLY A 47 12.00 2.18 10.74
C GLY A 47 11.16 0.96 10.37
N GLY A 48 11.60 0.26 9.33
CA GLY A 48 10.96 -0.96 8.81
C GLY A 48 9.90 -0.71 7.74
N GLN A 49 9.60 0.56 7.43
CA GLN A 49 8.59 0.91 6.43
C GLN A 49 8.98 0.44 5.03
N THR A 50 10.25 0.58 4.63
CA THR A 50 10.73 0.13 3.31
C THR A 50 10.56 -1.38 3.09
N ALA A 51 10.90 -2.19 4.10
CA ALA A 51 10.69 -3.64 4.03
C ALA A 51 9.19 -3.99 4.01
N THR A 52 8.39 -3.29 4.81
CA THR A 52 6.93 -3.47 4.87
C THR A 52 6.25 -3.11 3.55
N ILE A 53 6.61 -1.99 2.91
CA ILE A 53 6.05 -1.65 1.59
C ILE A 53 6.48 -2.67 0.54
N GLN A 54 7.70 -3.21 0.60
CA GLN A 54 8.18 -4.22 -0.34
C GLN A 54 7.41 -5.54 -0.19
N GLU A 55 7.17 -5.98 1.05
CA GLU A 55 6.35 -7.17 1.34
C GLU A 55 4.94 -7.02 0.77
N ILE A 56 4.27 -5.89 1.03
CA ILE A 56 2.93 -5.64 0.51
C ILE A 56 2.96 -5.45 -1.02
N LEU A 57 4.00 -4.82 -1.57
CA LEU A 57 4.16 -4.61 -3.02
C LEU A 57 4.17 -5.93 -3.78
N MET A 58 4.78 -6.98 -3.23
CA MET A 58 4.77 -8.31 -3.85
C MET A 58 3.36 -8.84 -4.11
N PHE A 59 2.40 -8.55 -3.22
CA PHE A 59 0.97 -8.91 -3.43
C PHE A 59 0.38 -8.21 -4.67
N TYR A 60 0.71 -6.93 -4.90
CA TYR A 60 0.22 -6.21 -6.08
C TYR A 60 0.84 -6.79 -7.37
N LEU A 61 2.16 -6.97 -7.38
CA LEU A 61 2.88 -7.43 -8.56
C LEU A 61 2.47 -8.86 -8.96
N ILE A 62 2.33 -9.78 -8.00
CA ILE A 62 1.95 -11.16 -8.30
C ILE A 62 0.50 -11.29 -8.80
N ASN A 63 -0.34 -10.27 -8.59
CA ASN A 63 -1.74 -10.23 -9.02
C ASN A 63 -1.99 -9.41 -10.29
N ASP A 64 -0.93 -9.03 -11.03
CA ASP A 64 -1.06 -8.24 -12.27
C ASP A 64 -1.77 -6.89 -12.03
N MET A 65 -1.51 -6.27 -10.88
CA MET A 65 -2.04 -4.95 -10.50
C MET A 65 -1.08 -3.83 -10.93
N ILE A 66 -1.63 -2.64 -11.17
CA ILE A 66 -0.85 -1.45 -11.53
C ILE A 66 -0.57 -0.64 -10.27
N VAL A 67 0.70 -0.30 -10.04
CA VAL A 67 1.15 0.46 -8.88
C VAL A 67 1.68 1.83 -9.31
N PRO A 68 0.89 2.91 -9.18
CA PRO A 68 1.35 4.27 -9.42
C PRO A 68 2.42 4.69 -8.42
N GLY A 69 3.36 5.53 -8.87
CA GLY A 69 4.30 6.20 -7.97
C GLY A 69 3.67 7.39 -7.25
N SER A 70 4.48 8.00 -6.38
CA SER A 70 4.20 9.28 -5.75
C SER A 70 5.42 10.19 -5.77
N THR A 71 5.37 11.31 -5.05
CA THR A 71 6.50 12.22 -4.80
C THR A 71 7.64 11.53 -4.06
N TYR A 72 7.34 10.52 -3.24
CA TYR A 72 8.32 9.67 -2.54
C TYR A 72 7.79 8.24 -2.31
N TRP A 73 8.48 7.43 -1.51
CA TRP A 73 7.95 6.15 -1.05
C TRP A 73 6.72 6.36 -0.17
N ASN A 74 5.68 5.54 -0.35
CA ASN A 74 4.41 5.61 0.39
C ASN A 74 4.58 5.25 1.88
N ILE A 75 5.21 6.13 2.64
CA ILE A 75 5.64 5.95 4.02
C ILE A 75 5.11 7.14 4.84
N LEU A 76 4.62 6.86 6.05
CA LEU A 76 4.37 7.88 7.05
C LEU A 76 5.05 7.55 8.37
N PHE A 77 5.36 8.60 9.13
CA PHE A 77 5.92 8.55 10.47
C PHE A 77 4.85 8.88 11.52
N ALA A 78 4.50 7.88 12.33
CA ALA A 78 3.61 8.05 13.48
C ALA A 78 3.83 6.92 14.49
N TRP A 79 3.60 7.19 15.78
CA TRP A 79 3.56 6.17 16.82
C TRP A 79 2.14 5.96 17.34
N ALA A 80 1.49 7.03 17.80
CA ALA A 80 0.13 6.99 18.29
C ALA A 80 -0.89 7.45 17.24
N ALA A 81 -2.16 7.09 17.45
CA ALA A 81 -3.24 7.62 16.63
C ALA A 81 -3.28 9.16 16.72
N GLY A 82 -3.39 9.83 15.57
CA GLY A 82 -3.38 11.29 15.47
C GLY A 82 -2.00 11.92 15.26
N GLU A 83 -0.90 11.25 15.63
CA GLU A 83 0.46 11.81 15.42
C GLU A 83 0.85 11.89 13.94
N VAL A 84 0.14 11.15 13.07
CA VAL A 84 0.37 11.21 11.62
C VAL A 84 0.12 12.60 11.05
N GLU A 85 -0.73 13.41 11.69
CA GLU A 85 -1.02 14.80 11.30
C GLU A 85 0.21 15.72 11.38
N ASP A 86 1.22 15.33 12.17
CA ASP A 86 2.48 16.05 12.28
C ASP A 86 3.46 15.71 11.13
N ASP A 87 3.25 14.59 10.43
CA ASP A 87 4.05 14.15 9.27
C ASP A 87 3.53 14.72 7.96
N LYS A 88 3.71 16.03 7.77
CA LYS A 88 3.22 16.77 6.60
C LYS A 88 3.75 16.22 5.28
N GLU A 89 5.03 15.86 5.21
CA GLU A 89 5.63 15.31 4.00
C GLU A 89 5.06 13.92 3.66
N GLY A 90 4.87 13.07 4.67
CA GLY A 90 4.20 11.79 4.51
C GLY A 90 2.76 11.95 4.01
N ILE A 91 2.00 12.88 4.58
CA ILE A 91 0.63 13.20 4.14
C ILE A 91 0.61 13.66 2.68
N GLU A 92 1.42 14.66 2.32
CA GLU A 92 1.50 15.16 0.93
C GLU A 92 1.86 14.03 -0.05
N THR A 93 2.76 13.12 0.35
CA THR A 93 3.13 11.94 -0.43
C THR A 93 1.95 10.99 -0.62
N ILE A 94 1.13 10.75 0.41
CA ILE A 94 -0.04 9.85 0.29
C ILE A 94 -1.19 10.51 -0.47
N GLU A 95 -1.42 11.81 -0.30
CA GLU A 95 -2.40 12.57 -1.08
C GLU A 95 -2.06 12.51 -2.57
N HIS A 96 -0.81 12.79 -2.94
CA HIS A 96 -0.35 12.71 -4.33
C HIS A 96 -0.46 11.28 -4.89
N PHE A 97 -0.15 10.26 -4.08
CA PHE A 97 -0.34 8.86 -4.46
C PHE A 97 -1.82 8.55 -4.75
N GLY A 98 -2.71 8.99 -3.85
CA GLY A 98 -4.16 8.85 -4.00
C GLY A 98 -4.68 9.54 -5.25
N GLU A 99 -4.19 10.75 -5.54
CA GLU A 99 -4.50 11.47 -6.78
C GLU A 99 -4.05 10.70 -8.01
N ASN A 100 -2.84 10.13 -8.02
CA ASN A 100 -2.33 9.35 -9.15
C ASN A 100 -3.15 8.08 -9.38
N VAL A 101 -3.54 7.39 -8.30
CA VAL A 101 -4.46 6.25 -8.36
C VAL A 101 -5.79 6.67 -8.98
N ALA A 102 -6.40 7.77 -8.50
CA ALA A 102 -7.68 8.26 -9.01
C ALA A 102 -7.60 8.72 -10.47
N LYS A 103 -6.56 9.48 -10.83
CA LYS A 103 -6.30 9.94 -12.21
C LYS A 103 -6.12 8.77 -13.15
N LEU A 104 -5.40 7.72 -12.74
CA LEU A 104 -5.19 6.54 -13.56
C LEU A 104 -6.49 5.75 -13.75
N ILE A 105 -7.25 5.50 -12.67
CA ILE A 105 -8.55 4.83 -12.74
C ILE A 105 -9.48 5.55 -13.73
N LYS A 106 -9.62 6.87 -13.61
CA LYS A 106 -10.44 7.70 -14.52
C LYS A 106 -9.97 7.73 -15.98
N LYS A 107 -8.76 7.25 -16.27
CA LYS A 107 -8.20 7.19 -17.64
C LYS A 107 -8.35 5.82 -18.27
N ILE A 108 -8.44 4.76 -17.48
CA ILE A 108 -8.50 3.38 -17.97
C ILE A 108 -9.90 2.75 -17.80
N TYR A 109 -10.80 3.42 -17.08
CA TYR A 109 -12.22 3.09 -16.89
C TYR A 109 -13.06 4.32 -17.19
#